data_AF-A0A6N7XRN9-F1
#
_entry.id   AF-A0A6N7XRN9-F1
#
_cell.length_a   1.000
_cell.length_b   1.000
_cell.length_c   1.000
_cell.angle_alpha   90.00
_cell.angle_beta   90.00
_cell.angle_gamma   90.00
#
_symmetry.space_group_name_H-M   'P 1'
#
loop_
_entity.id
_entity.type
_entity.pdbx_description
1 polymer ?
#
loop_
_entity_poly.entity_id
_entity_poly.type
_entity_poly.pdbx_seq_one_letter_code
_entity_poly.pdbx_strand_id
1 'polypeptide(L)'
;MSIGDVVEMNKVLQGQGIPVYVHLHDTCGSQFFTFGPPKGSDIQEVSRQSLEAAREKVGEFLSFKGVRAEFSEDGKSFWTV
;
A
#
# COMPACT_ATOMS: atom_id res chain seq x y z
N MET A 1 -7.70 10.20 1.39
CA MET A 1 -7.76 9.26 0.25
C MET A 1 -9.08 8.50 0.29
N SER A 2 -9.60 8.03 -0.84
CA SER A 2 -10.83 7.22 -0.87
C SER A 2 -10.55 5.72 -0.79
N ILE A 3 -11.56 4.93 -0.39
CA ILE A 3 -11.50 3.46 -0.47
C ILE A 3 -11.30 3.00 -1.92
N GLY A 4 -11.82 3.74 -2.90
CA GLY A 4 -11.64 3.45 -4.33
C GLY A 4 -10.17 3.47 -4.75
N ASP A 5 -9.40 4.44 -4.25
CA ASP A 5 -7.95 4.53 -4.52
C ASP A 5 -7.21 3.30 -4.00
N VAL A 6 -7.60 2.78 -2.85
CA VAL A 6 -7.01 1.57 -2.25
C VAL A 6 -7.29 0.34 -3.11
N VAL A 7 -8.52 0.23 -3.63
CA VAL A 7 -8.89 -0.83 -4.57
C VAL A 7 -8.07 -0.73 -5.86
N GLU A 8 -7.85 0.47 -6.39
CA GLU A 8 -7.02 0.68 -7.59
C GLU A 8 -5.56 0.34 -7.34
N MET A 9 -4.97 0.78 -6.22
CA MET A 9 -3.61 0.40 -5.83
C MET A 9 -3.44 -1.12 -5.76
N ASN A 10 -4.38 -1.82 -5.12
CA ASN A 10 -4.35 -3.29 -5.04
C ASN A 10 -4.48 -3.96 -6.41
N LYS A 11 -5.29 -3.41 -7.32
CA LYS A 11 -5.37 -3.90 -8.71
C LYS A 11 -4.05 -3.72 -9.47
N VAL A 12 -3.37 -2.58 -9.27
CA VAL A 12 -2.05 -2.33 -9.88
C VAL A 12 -1.02 -3.34 -9.37
N LEU A 13 -0.94 -3.55 -8.06
CA LEU A 13 -0.01 -4.51 -7.45
C LEU A 13 -0.28 -5.94 -7.96
N GLN A 14 -1.55 -6.35 -7.96
CA GLN A 14 -1.95 -7.67 -8.48
C GLN A 14 -1.66 -7.84 -9.97
N GLY A 15 -1.93 -6.81 -10.78
CA GLY A 15 -1.65 -6.81 -12.22
C GLY A 15 -0.16 -6.94 -12.55
N GLN A 16 0.73 -6.56 -11.62
CA GLN A 16 2.18 -6.72 -11.74
C GLN A 16 2.71 -7.97 -11.05
N GLY A 17 1.84 -8.82 -10.51
CA GLY A 17 2.24 -10.04 -9.81
C GLY A 17 2.94 -9.78 -8.47
N ILE A 18 2.76 -8.58 -7.87
CA ILE A 18 3.33 -8.24 -6.57
C ILE A 18 2.38 -8.79 -5.48
N PRO A 19 2.80 -9.77 -4.66
CA PRO A 19 1.92 -10.45 -3.71
C PRO A 19 1.74 -9.64 -2.41
N VAL A 20 1.40 -8.35 -2.54
CA VAL A 20 1.24 -7.39 -1.44
C VAL A 20 -0.07 -6.63 -1.62
N TYR A 21 -0.76 -6.39 -0.51
CA TYR A 21 -1.98 -5.60 -0.44
C TYR A 21 -1.77 -4.36 0.43
N VAL A 22 -2.37 -3.25 0.01
CA VAL A 22 -2.56 -2.04 0.79
C VAL A 22 -3.82 -2.19 1.62
N HIS A 23 -3.67 -1.99 2.93
CA HIS A 23 -4.76 -1.95 3.90
C HIS A 23 -4.92 -0.51 4.40
N LEU A 24 -6.15 0.00 4.38
CA LEU A 24 -6.50 1.31 4.93
C LEU A 24 -6.90 1.17 6.40
N HIS A 25 -6.33 2.02 7.23
CA HIS A 25 -6.71 2.21 8.62
C HIS A 25 -7.21 3.64 8.80
N ASP A 26 -8.45 3.77 9.25
CA ASP A 26 -9.11 5.05 9.46
C ASP A 26 -9.46 5.17 10.95
N THR A 27 -8.83 6.10 11.65
CA THR A 27 -9.04 6.31 13.09
C THR A 27 -9.21 7.80 13.38
N CYS A 28 -10.39 8.18 13.87
CA CYS A 28 -10.74 9.51 14.43
C CYS A 28 -9.94 10.70 13.88
N GLY A 29 -9.98 10.91 12.56
CA GLY A 29 -9.39 12.09 11.89
C GLY A 29 -8.05 11.85 11.20
N SER A 30 -7.49 10.65 11.29
CA SER A 30 -6.24 10.27 10.61
C SER A 30 -6.43 8.99 9.80
N GLN A 31 -5.92 9.01 8.57
CA GLN A 31 -5.81 7.85 7.71
C GLN A 31 -4.35 7.43 7.59
N PHE A 32 -4.08 6.15 7.79
CA PHE A 32 -2.77 5.56 7.48
C PHE A 32 -2.94 4.23 6.76
N PHE A 33 -1.89 3.80 6.08
CA PHE A 33 -1.92 2.63 5.22
C PHE A 33 -0.81 1.67 5.61
N THR A 34 -1.07 0.37 5.48
CA THR A 34 -0.06 -0.66 5.70
C THR A 34 0.01 -1.63 4.54
N PHE A 35 1.21 -2.10 4.24
CA PHE A 35 1.45 -3.21 3.33
C PHE A 35 1.37 -4.53 4.08
N GLY A 36 0.70 -5.51 3.49
CA GLY A 36 0.61 -6.84 4.07
C GLY A 36 0.08 -7.89 3.11
N PRO A 37 -0.03 -9.14 3.56
CA PRO A 37 -0.68 -10.18 2.77
C PRO A 37 -2.17 -9.84 2.52
N PRO A 38 -2.80 -10.46 1.51
CA PRO A 38 -4.24 -10.39 1.35
C PRO A 38 -4.94 -10.87 2.62
N LYS A 39 -6.05 -10.21 2.99
CA LYS A 39 -6.82 -10.58 4.19
C LYS A 39 -7.36 -12.00 4.02
N GLY A 40 -7.09 -12.87 4.99
CA GLY A 40 -7.48 -14.29 4.96
C GLY A 40 -6.49 -15.22 4.25
N SER A 41 -5.29 -14.74 3.89
CA SER A 41 -4.20 -15.58 3.40
C SER A 41 -3.46 -16.27 4.55
N ASP A 42 -2.98 -17.51 4.30
CA ASP A 42 -2.04 -18.22 5.18
C ASP A 42 -0.63 -17.61 5.20
N ILE A 43 -0.35 -16.67 4.30
CA ILE A 43 0.91 -15.93 4.25
C ILE A 43 0.96 -15.00 5.47
N GLN A 44 1.87 -15.26 6.40
CA GLN A 44 2.04 -14.45 7.61
C GLN A 44 2.91 -13.21 7.39
N GLU A 45 3.80 -13.22 6.40
CA GLU A 45 4.70 -12.12 6.11
C GLU A 45 5.00 -11.99 4.60
N VAL A 46 5.06 -10.75 4.13
CA VAL A 46 5.49 -10.40 2.76
C VAL A 46 6.99 -10.17 2.74
N SER A 47 7.68 -10.68 1.72
CA SER A 47 9.14 -10.53 1.62
C SER A 47 9.54 -9.06 1.50
N ARG A 48 10.75 -8.72 1.99
CA ARG A 48 11.31 -7.36 1.86
C ARG A 48 11.32 -6.87 0.40
N GLN A 49 11.69 -7.73 -0.53
CA GLN A 49 11.69 -7.41 -1.95
C GLN A 49 10.29 -7.07 -2.47
N SER A 50 9.26 -7.80 -2.02
CA SER A 50 7.88 -7.53 -2.41
C SER A 50 7.37 -6.21 -1.81
N LEU A 51 7.78 -5.89 -0.58
CA LEU A 51 7.50 -4.59 0.06
C LEU A 51 8.16 -3.43 -0.70
N GLU A 52 9.41 -3.57 -1.10
CA GLU A 52 10.13 -2.54 -1.87
C GLU A 52 9.45 -2.29 -3.23
N ALA A 53 9.08 -3.36 -3.95
CA ALA A 53 8.31 -3.25 -5.19
C ALA A 53 6.93 -2.60 -4.98
N ALA A 54 6.22 -2.99 -3.91
CA ALA A 54 4.92 -2.39 -3.58
C ALA A 54 5.03 -0.89 -3.26
N ARG A 55 6.06 -0.48 -2.51
CA ARG A 55 6.33 0.94 -2.19
C ARG A 55 6.59 1.74 -3.45
N GLU A 56 7.41 1.24 -4.36
CA GLU A 56 7.67 1.91 -5.65
C GLU A 56 6.37 2.13 -6.42
N LYS A 57 5.57 1.07 -6.61
CA LYS A 57 4.33 1.15 -7.43
C LYS A 57 3.21 1.95 -6.79
N VAL A 58 3.07 1.89 -5.47
CA VAL A 58 2.16 2.78 -4.76
C VAL A 58 2.65 4.23 -4.84
N GLY A 59 3.95 4.48 -4.71
CA GLY A 59 4.53 5.81 -4.88
C GLY A 59 4.27 6.39 -6.28
N GLU A 60 4.50 5.60 -7.33
CA GLU A 60 4.21 5.96 -8.72
C GLU A 60 2.71 6.29 -8.92
N PHE A 61 1.83 5.42 -8.43
CA PHE A 61 0.37 5.61 -8.53
C PHE A 61 -0.08 6.91 -7.86
N LEU A 62 0.41 7.17 -6.64
CA LEU A 62 0.05 8.37 -5.89
C LEU A 62 0.61 9.64 -6.53
N SER A 63 1.86 9.60 -6.98
CA SER A 63 2.48 10.68 -7.74
C SER A 63 1.69 11.02 -9.02
N PHE A 64 1.24 10.01 -9.76
CA PHE A 64 0.39 10.19 -10.95
C PHE A 64 -0.94 10.88 -10.62
N LYS A 65 -1.50 10.65 -9.43
CA LYS A 65 -2.71 11.32 -8.93
C LYS A 65 -2.44 12.68 -8.28
N GLY A 66 -1.18 13.16 -8.29
CA GLY A 66 -0.78 14.41 -7.65
C GLY A 66 -0.78 14.35 -6.13
N VAL A 67 -0.72 13.16 -5.53
CA VAL A 67 -0.70 12.93 -4.09
C VAL A 67 0.70 12.52 -3.67
N ARG A 68 1.25 13.17 -2.64
CA ARG A 68 2.54 12.79 -2.08
C ARG A 68 2.34 11.77 -0.97
N ALA A 69 3.21 10.77 -0.93
CA ALA A 69 3.26 9.77 0.13
C ALA A 69 4.58 9.85 0.89
N GLU A 70 4.49 9.61 2.19
CA GLU A 70 5.63 9.37 3.06
C GLU A 70 5.52 7.96 3.61
N PHE A 71 6.66 7.27 3.68
CA PHE A 71 6.71 5.88 4.10
C PHE A 71 7.51 5.76 5.40
N SER A 72 7.10 4.84 6.27
CA SER A 72 7.86 4.50 7.48
C SER A 72 9.24 3.96 7.14
N GLU A 73 10.19 4.05 8.07
CA GLU A 73 11.56 3.55 7.90
C GLU A 73 11.61 2.05 7.60
N ASP A 74 10.73 1.26 8.24
CA ASP A 74 10.58 -0.17 8.00
C ASP A 74 9.87 -0.51 6.66
N GLY A 75 9.31 0.51 6.01
CA GLY A 75 8.59 0.41 4.75
C GLY A 75 7.28 -0.36 4.78
N LYS A 76 6.79 -0.74 5.97
CA LYS A 76 5.53 -1.48 6.13
C LYS A 76 4.30 -0.57 6.13
N SER A 77 4.49 0.73 6.35
CA SER A 77 3.40 1.70 6.45
C SER A 77 3.67 2.95 5.61
N PHE A 78 2.61 3.66 5.26
CA PHE A 78 2.69 4.97 4.62
C PHE A 78 1.49 5.85 4.97
N TRP A 79 1.65 7.16 4.77
CA TRP A 79 0.60 8.17 4.89
C TRP A 79 0.72 9.16 3.74
N THR A 80 -0.39 9.83 3.44
CA THR A 80 -0.43 10.87 2.40
C THR A 80 -0.25 12.24 3.04
N VAL A 81 0.55 13.10 2.41
CA VAL A 81 0.84 14.47 2.86
C VAL A 81 0.34 15.51 1.88
#